data_AF-A0A1Z9BL09-F1
#
_entry.id   AF-A0A1Z9BL09-F1
#
_cell.length_a   1.000
_cell.length_b   1.000
_cell.length_c   1.000
_cell.angle_alpha   90.00
_cell.angle_beta   90.00
_cell.angle_gamma   90.00
#
_symmetry.space_group_name_H-M   'P 1'
#
loop_
_entity.id
_entity.type
_entity.pdbx_description
1 polymer ?
#
loop_
_entity_poly.entity_id
_entity_poly.type
_entity_poly.pdbx_seq_one_letter_code
_entity_poly.pdbx_strand_id
1 'polypeptide(L)'
;MTQASRRCIRSVDSFNPQKVNRIGHDFSDHPLLQAEALRALAKRLEQGQTEKVKFIDPNAEAGSDFILGTRPPPGRSIDDLFDNLSAPGSWLAIYEARTDPEYGPLIDEVIAAGAPLLGAESRTIFDSDAYIFISAPPSLTPFHIDRENNFFLQIRGRKQFSAWDPNDRETVPESAVEGWIVRGSLAGVKWRDDHVRRAVVHEELGPGQGLFMPSTSAHMSRTRTRSESESGEPGLVSISIGVVYYTAHTKRHAVIYALNSLLRKLKWKPQPPGHCSRSVESIKYASGWVATRLLERMGRFYRQRGM
;
A
#
# COMPACT_ATOMS: atom_id res chain seq x y z
N MET A 1 28.71 23.40 4.51
CA MET A 1 27.38 22.79 4.68
C MET A 1 26.71 22.78 3.32
N THR A 2 26.84 21.67 2.60
CA THR A 2 26.15 21.46 1.32
C THR A 2 24.65 21.42 1.59
N GLN A 3 23.91 22.33 0.96
CA GLN A 3 22.47 22.33 0.97
C GLN A 3 22.03 20.99 0.35
N ALA A 4 21.61 20.03 1.17
CA ALA A 4 21.09 18.77 0.67
C ALA A 4 19.96 19.11 -0.31
N SER A 5 20.11 18.71 -1.57
CA SER A 5 19.06 18.82 -2.57
C SER A 5 17.78 18.25 -1.98
N ARG A 6 16.70 19.04 -1.97
CA ARG A 6 15.39 18.50 -1.57
C ARG A 6 15.02 17.39 -2.53
N ARG A 7 14.73 16.21 -2.00
CA ARG A 7 14.25 15.06 -2.78
C ARG A 7 12.92 15.37 -3.46
N CYS A 8 12.64 14.71 -4.57
CA CYS A 8 11.52 15.03 -5.44
C CYS A 8 10.73 13.78 -5.83
N ILE A 9 9.40 13.96 -5.94
CA ILE A 9 8.51 13.04 -6.64
C ILE A 9 7.86 13.82 -7.78
N ARG A 10 7.93 13.26 -8.98
CA ARG A 10 7.37 13.85 -10.20
C ARG A 10 6.42 12.87 -10.86
N SER A 11 5.36 13.36 -11.48
CA SER A 11 4.56 12.51 -12.36
C SER A 11 5.31 12.26 -13.67
N VAL A 12 5.17 11.06 -14.22
CA VAL A 12 5.69 10.72 -15.55
C VAL A 12 4.79 11.29 -16.64
N ASP A 13 3.48 11.33 -16.39
CA ASP A 13 2.44 11.76 -17.32
C ASP A 13 1.53 12.82 -16.67
N SER A 14 0.31 12.99 -17.17
CA SER A 14 -0.72 13.76 -16.48
C SER A 14 -1.09 13.11 -15.15
N PHE A 15 -1.04 13.87 -14.05
CA PHE A 15 -1.37 13.37 -12.73
C PHE A 15 -2.86 13.57 -12.39
N ASN A 16 -3.52 12.53 -11.90
CA ASN A 16 -4.86 12.60 -11.32
C ASN A 16 -4.92 11.86 -9.97
N PRO A 17 -5.16 12.55 -8.83
CA PRO A 17 -5.14 11.92 -7.50
C PRO A 17 -6.25 10.87 -7.28
N GLN A 18 -7.19 10.73 -8.21
CA GLN A 18 -8.25 9.72 -8.18
C GLN A 18 -7.95 8.48 -9.05
N LYS A 19 -6.77 8.42 -9.69
CA LYS A 19 -6.34 7.29 -10.54
C LYS A 19 -4.98 6.77 -10.10
N VAL A 20 -4.63 5.57 -10.55
CA VAL A 20 -3.24 5.11 -10.47
C VAL A 20 -2.38 5.94 -11.43
N ASN A 21 -1.26 6.46 -10.95
CA ASN A 21 -0.33 7.26 -11.76
C ASN A 21 1.09 6.72 -11.66
N ARG A 22 1.83 6.76 -12.77
CA ARG A 22 3.28 6.55 -12.78
C ARG A 22 3.98 7.78 -12.22
N ILE A 23 4.94 7.54 -11.34
CA ILE A 23 5.77 8.59 -10.73
C ILE A 23 7.25 8.22 -10.86
N GLY A 24 8.08 9.24 -10.97
CA GLY A 24 9.53 9.14 -10.80
C GLY A 24 9.95 9.79 -9.49
N HIS A 25 11.03 9.30 -8.88
CA HIS A 25 11.55 9.81 -7.61
C HIS A 25 13.07 9.66 -7.52
N ASP A 26 13.69 10.38 -6.58
CA ASP A 26 15.14 10.31 -6.33
C ASP A 26 15.51 9.65 -4.99
N PHE A 27 14.56 9.07 -4.25
CA PHE A 27 14.77 8.39 -2.96
C PHE A 27 15.61 7.09 -2.98
N SER A 28 16.07 6.60 -4.13
CA SER A 28 16.76 5.30 -4.23
C SER A 28 18.07 5.23 -3.45
N ASP A 29 18.80 6.34 -3.35
CA ASP A 29 20.06 6.46 -2.60
C ASP A 29 19.84 6.96 -1.16
N HIS A 30 18.60 7.04 -0.68
CA HIS A 30 18.32 7.53 0.67
C HIS A 30 19.01 6.63 1.72
N PRO A 31 19.82 7.17 2.65
CA PRO A 31 20.61 6.37 3.60
C PRO A 31 19.77 5.40 4.44
N LEU A 32 18.58 5.84 4.90
CA LEU A 32 17.65 5.00 5.65
C LEU A 32 16.96 3.91 4.82
N LEU A 33 17.06 3.93 3.50
CA LEU A 33 16.45 2.91 2.63
C LEU A 33 17.47 1.88 2.14
N GLN A 34 18.69 1.92 2.67
CA GLN A 34 19.74 0.94 2.37
C GLN A 34 19.66 -0.27 3.32
N ALA A 35 20.14 -1.43 2.85
CA ALA A 35 19.96 -2.71 3.54
C ALA A 35 20.40 -2.69 5.02
N GLU A 36 21.55 -2.11 5.33
CA GLU A 36 22.04 -2.04 6.72
C GLU A 36 21.17 -1.16 7.63
N ALA A 37 20.66 -0.03 7.12
CA ALA A 37 19.75 0.83 7.89
C ALA A 37 18.39 0.14 8.12
N LEU A 38 17.92 -0.62 7.14
CA LEU A 38 16.70 -1.43 7.24
C LEU A 38 16.88 -2.62 8.20
N ARG A 39 18.06 -3.23 8.24
CA ARG A 39 18.43 -4.25 9.24
C ARG A 39 18.34 -3.68 10.65
N ALA A 40 18.94 -2.50 10.86
CA ALA A 40 18.88 -1.82 12.15
C ALA A 40 17.43 -1.48 12.55
N LEU A 41 16.63 -0.95 11.64
CA LEU A 41 15.20 -0.68 11.87
C LEU A 41 14.45 -1.95 12.27
N ALA A 42 14.60 -3.03 11.50
CA ALA A 42 13.92 -4.30 11.77
C ALA A 42 14.25 -4.83 13.18
N LYS A 43 15.51 -4.74 13.61
CA LYS A 43 15.93 -5.16 14.95
C LYS A 43 15.34 -4.31 16.06
N ARG A 44 15.32 -2.97 15.89
CA ARG A 44 14.71 -2.06 16.88
C ARG A 44 13.22 -2.34 17.04
N LEU A 45 12.51 -2.54 15.92
CA LEU A 45 11.08 -2.85 15.95
C LEU A 45 10.78 -4.25 16.47
N GLU A 46 11.60 -5.26 16.17
CA GLU A 46 11.42 -6.61 16.72
C GLU A 46 11.53 -6.62 18.25
N GLN A 47 12.44 -5.85 18.83
CA GLN A 47 12.66 -5.82 20.29
C GLN A 47 11.53 -5.14 21.07
N GLY A 48 10.80 -4.21 20.43
CA GLY A 48 9.76 -3.42 21.11
C GLY A 48 8.32 -3.66 20.62
N GLN A 49 8.15 -4.10 19.37
CA GLN A 49 6.89 -4.05 18.60
C GLN A 49 6.84 -5.16 17.52
N THR A 50 7.00 -6.42 17.95
CA THR A 50 7.12 -7.61 17.09
C THR A 50 6.07 -7.72 15.97
N GLU A 51 4.87 -7.19 16.15
CA GLU A 51 3.78 -7.22 15.16
C GLU A 51 4.06 -6.41 13.89
N LYS A 52 5.07 -5.55 13.92
CA LYS A 52 5.46 -4.65 12.83
C LYS A 52 6.44 -5.28 11.86
N VAL A 53 7.12 -6.33 12.28
CA VAL A 53 8.02 -7.09 11.40
C VAL A 53 7.26 -8.31 10.92
N LYS A 54 7.08 -8.38 9.61
CA LYS A 54 6.18 -9.31 8.95
C LYS A 54 6.91 -10.20 7.96
N PHE A 55 6.48 -11.45 7.90
CA PHE A 55 7.01 -12.48 7.00
C PHE A 55 5.87 -13.02 6.15
N ILE A 56 6.10 -13.19 4.85
CA ILE A 56 5.14 -13.75 3.92
C ILE A 56 5.39 -15.24 3.74
N ASP A 57 4.33 -15.97 3.42
CA ASP A 57 4.48 -17.34 2.96
C ASP A 57 5.27 -17.36 1.63
N PRO A 58 6.41 -18.07 1.54
CA PRO A 58 7.16 -18.19 0.30
C PRO A 58 6.37 -18.86 -0.83
N ASN A 59 5.26 -19.54 -0.53
CA ASN A 59 4.36 -20.19 -1.50
C ASN A 59 3.12 -19.35 -1.85
N ALA A 60 3.11 -18.06 -1.51
CA ALA A 60 1.98 -17.19 -1.84
C ALA A 60 1.76 -17.11 -3.37
N GLU A 61 0.52 -17.33 -3.78
CA GLU A 61 0.03 -17.16 -5.14
C GLU A 61 -0.85 -15.91 -5.26
N ALA A 62 -1.17 -15.51 -6.49
CA ALA A 62 -1.95 -14.29 -6.74
C ALA A 62 -3.31 -14.28 -6.00
N GLY A 63 -3.94 -15.45 -5.88
CA GLY A 63 -5.22 -15.65 -5.19
C GLY A 63 -5.12 -16.10 -3.73
N SER A 64 -3.91 -16.24 -3.18
CA SER A 64 -3.74 -16.57 -1.76
C SER A 64 -4.30 -15.45 -0.88
N ASP A 65 -4.82 -15.82 0.29
CA ASP A 65 -5.16 -14.82 1.30
C ASP A 65 -3.91 -14.01 1.67
N PHE A 66 -4.05 -12.70 1.81
CA PHE A 66 -2.94 -11.83 2.20
C PHE A 66 -2.69 -11.95 3.71
N ILE A 67 -2.01 -13.03 4.09
CA ILE A 67 -1.66 -13.36 5.48
C ILE A 67 -0.19 -13.05 5.69
N LEU A 68 0.08 -12.32 6.77
CA LEU A 68 1.43 -11.92 7.19
C LEU A 68 1.71 -12.48 8.57
N GLY A 69 2.73 -13.32 8.70
CA GLY A 69 3.20 -13.83 9.97
C GLY A 69 3.99 -12.76 10.72
N THR A 70 3.82 -12.68 12.05
CA THR A 70 4.56 -11.74 12.93
C THR A 70 5.74 -12.39 13.64
N ARG A 71 6.10 -13.61 13.22
CA ARG A 71 7.25 -14.34 13.75
C ARG A 71 8.12 -14.76 12.58
N PRO A 72 9.45 -14.70 12.73
CA PRO A 72 10.33 -15.29 11.75
C PRO A 72 10.01 -16.77 11.53
N PRO A 73 10.23 -17.31 10.32
CA PRO A 73 10.21 -18.76 10.12
C PRO A 73 11.12 -19.46 11.14
N PRO A 74 10.75 -20.64 11.67
CA PRO A 74 11.54 -21.35 12.67
C PRO A 74 13.02 -21.45 12.26
N GLY A 75 13.92 -20.98 13.13
CA GLY A 75 15.36 -21.05 12.92
C GLY A 75 15.97 -19.94 12.05
N ARG A 76 15.25 -18.84 11.77
CA ARG A 76 15.84 -17.64 11.13
C ARG A 76 15.70 -16.42 12.03
N SER A 77 16.81 -15.80 12.42
CA SER A 77 16.80 -14.46 13.02
C SER A 77 16.71 -13.37 11.95
N ILE A 78 16.45 -12.12 12.36
CA ILE A 78 16.57 -10.96 11.46
C ILE A 78 17.99 -10.87 10.89
N ASP A 79 19.02 -11.12 11.71
CA ASP A 79 20.41 -11.11 11.26
C ASP A 79 20.65 -12.17 10.17
N ASP A 80 20.18 -13.40 10.37
CA ASP A 80 20.31 -14.48 9.37
C ASP A 80 19.60 -14.13 8.05
N LEU A 81 18.45 -13.44 8.12
CA LEU A 81 17.70 -13.02 6.95
C LEU A 81 18.47 -11.96 6.14
N PHE A 82 19.08 -10.98 6.81
CA PHE A 82 19.85 -9.94 6.12
C PHE A 82 21.21 -10.46 5.62
N ASP A 83 21.87 -11.35 6.36
CA ASP A 83 23.11 -12.00 5.93
C ASP A 83 22.87 -12.90 4.70
N ASN A 84 21.66 -13.43 4.54
CA ASN A 84 21.24 -14.28 3.42
C ASN A 84 20.12 -13.64 2.57
N LEU A 85 20.14 -12.31 2.43
CA LEU A 85 19.01 -11.59 1.82
C LEU A 85 18.76 -11.98 0.36
N SER A 86 19.79 -12.42 -0.36
CA SER A 86 19.68 -12.89 -1.74
C SER A 86 19.23 -14.35 -1.87
N ALA A 87 19.09 -15.08 -0.75
CA ALA A 87 18.64 -16.46 -0.78
C ALA A 87 17.19 -16.52 -1.31
N PRO A 88 16.85 -17.48 -2.18
CA PRO A 88 15.51 -17.57 -2.75
C PRO A 88 14.41 -17.63 -1.69
N GLY A 89 13.36 -16.84 -1.89
CA GLY A 89 12.22 -16.76 -0.96
C GLY A 89 12.49 -16.03 0.35
N SER A 90 13.66 -15.39 0.54
CA SER A 90 13.88 -14.46 1.65
C SER A 90 12.98 -13.25 1.49
N TRP A 91 12.09 -13.01 2.47
CA TRP A 91 11.15 -11.90 2.43
C TRP A 91 10.91 -11.35 3.83
N LEU A 92 10.95 -10.02 3.93
CA LEU A 92 10.68 -9.26 5.15
C LEU A 92 9.86 -8.03 4.77
N ALA A 93 8.83 -7.73 5.54
CA ALA A 93 8.17 -6.44 5.49
C ALA A 93 8.17 -5.76 6.86
N ILE A 94 8.39 -4.45 6.84
CA ILE A 94 8.33 -3.61 8.03
C ILE A 94 7.10 -2.72 7.88
N TYR A 95 6.19 -2.79 8.84
CA TYR A 95 4.96 -2.01 8.91
C TYR A 95 5.07 -0.94 9.99
N GLU A 96 4.32 0.14 9.82
CA GLU A 96 4.28 1.25 10.78
C GLU A 96 5.67 1.83 11.12
N ALA A 97 6.52 1.97 10.10
CA ALA A 97 7.90 2.44 10.27
C ALA A 97 7.97 3.85 10.89
N ARG A 98 6.91 4.67 10.80
CA ARG A 98 6.83 5.99 11.47
C ARG A 98 7.05 5.94 12.97
N THR A 99 6.75 4.80 13.59
CA THR A 99 6.91 4.65 15.04
C THR A 99 8.37 4.61 15.49
N ASP A 100 9.30 4.39 14.56
CA ASP A 100 10.72 4.62 14.79
C ASP A 100 11.07 6.09 14.57
N PRO A 101 11.76 6.74 15.53
CA PRO A 101 12.04 8.17 15.48
C PRO A 101 12.95 8.60 14.32
N GLU A 102 13.75 7.67 13.74
CA GLU A 102 14.59 7.98 12.58
C GLU A 102 13.78 7.99 11.28
N TYR A 103 12.70 7.20 11.20
CA TYR A 103 11.91 7.03 9.98
C TYR A 103 10.72 7.98 9.88
N GLY A 104 10.21 8.52 10.98
CA GLY A 104 9.20 9.59 10.95
C GLY A 104 9.57 10.75 9.99
N PRO A 105 10.77 11.34 10.11
CA PRO A 105 11.23 12.40 9.21
C PRO A 105 11.33 12.01 7.73
N LEU A 106 11.73 10.76 7.42
CA LEU A 106 11.75 10.26 6.04
C LEU A 106 10.34 10.25 5.43
N ILE A 107 9.34 9.85 6.21
CA ILE A 107 7.96 9.76 5.74
C ILE A 107 7.41 11.18 5.51
N ASP A 108 7.74 12.12 6.38
CA ASP A 108 7.42 13.54 6.19
C ASP A 108 8.09 14.11 4.93
N GLU A 109 9.34 13.72 4.65
CA GLU A 109 10.06 14.11 3.44
C GLU A 109 9.37 13.58 2.18
N VAL A 110 8.96 12.31 2.15
CA VAL A 110 8.22 11.71 1.02
C VAL A 110 6.87 12.40 0.80
N ILE A 111 6.11 12.64 1.88
CA ILE A 111 4.83 13.37 1.80
C ILE A 111 5.05 14.79 1.26
N ALA A 112 6.07 15.50 1.74
CA ALA A 112 6.40 16.83 1.26
C ALA A 112 6.82 16.83 -0.22
N ALA A 113 7.56 15.82 -0.66
CA ALA A 113 7.97 15.67 -2.06
C ALA A 113 6.78 15.37 -2.99
N GLY A 114 5.79 14.60 -2.53
CA GLY A 114 4.57 14.27 -3.29
C GLY A 114 3.47 15.35 -3.23
N ALA A 115 3.47 16.21 -2.20
CA ALA A 115 2.42 17.21 -1.97
C ALA A 115 2.10 18.12 -3.18
N PRO A 116 3.07 18.58 -4.00
CA PRO A 116 2.78 19.37 -5.19
C PRO A 116 1.89 18.66 -6.21
N LEU A 117 2.01 17.33 -6.34
CA LEU A 117 1.19 16.53 -7.26
C LEU A 117 -0.27 16.45 -6.80
N LEU A 118 -0.49 16.45 -5.48
CA LEU A 118 -1.81 16.32 -4.86
C LEU A 118 -2.59 17.64 -4.80
N GLY A 119 -1.93 18.78 -5.03
CA GLY A 119 -2.54 20.10 -4.97
C GLY A 119 -3.23 20.36 -3.62
N ALA A 120 -4.52 20.70 -3.65
CA ALA A 120 -5.28 21.02 -2.44
C ALA A 120 -5.47 19.83 -1.48
N GLU A 121 -5.47 18.59 -2.00
CA GLU A 121 -5.68 17.40 -1.15
C GLU A 121 -4.55 17.21 -0.14
N SER A 122 -3.33 17.67 -0.47
CA SER A 122 -2.14 17.59 0.40
C SER A 122 -2.36 18.26 1.77
N ARG A 123 -3.23 19.27 1.85
CA ARG A 123 -3.53 20.03 3.08
C ARG A 123 -4.38 19.26 4.07
N THR A 124 -4.95 18.15 3.63
CA THR A 124 -5.85 17.32 4.45
C THR A 124 -5.23 15.97 4.79
N ILE A 125 -3.94 15.78 4.51
CA ILE A 125 -3.22 14.56 4.82
C ILE A 125 -3.20 14.34 6.34
N PHE A 126 -3.50 13.12 6.77
CA PHE A 126 -3.36 12.68 8.16
C PHE A 126 -2.99 11.20 8.21
N ASP A 127 -2.51 10.78 9.39
CA ASP A 127 -2.16 9.38 9.70
C ASP A 127 -1.30 8.72 8.62
N SER A 128 -0.27 9.45 8.17
CA SER A 128 0.70 8.93 7.22
C SER A 128 1.64 7.93 7.88
N ASP A 129 2.08 6.91 7.17
CA ASP A 129 3.04 5.91 7.63
C ASP A 129 3.84 5.32 6.47
N ALA A 130 4.75 4.38 6.74
CA ALA A 130 5.48 3.65 5.71
C ALA A 130 5.50 2.14 5.94
N TYR A 131 5.31 1.42 4.83
CA TYR A 131 5.49 -0.02 4.73
C TYR A 131 6.67 -0.33 3.81
N ILE A 132 7.69 -0.99 4.34
CA ILE A 132 8.93 -1.29 3.61
C ILE A 132 8.95 -2.77 3.31
N PHE A 133 9.22 -3.13 2.05
CA PHE A 133 9.23 -4.50 1.57
C PHE A 133 10.60 -4.86 1.03
N ILE A 134 11.19 -5.92 1.57
CA ILE A 134 12.50 -6.44 1.23
C ILE A 134 12.31 -7.89 0.81
N SER A 135 12.68 -8.21 -0.44
CA SER A 135 12.36 -9.51 -0.99
C SER A 135 13.41 -10.00 -1.98
N ALA A 136 13.84 -11.25 -1.85
CA ALA A 136 14.48 -11.99 -2.93
C ALA A 136 13.45 -12.79 -3.73
N PRO A 137 13.75 -13.09 -5.01
CA PRO A 137 12.88 -13.87 -5.86
C PRO A 137 13.01 -15.37 -5.52
N PRO A 138 11.98 -16.18 -5.78
CA PRO A 138 10.64 -15.74 -6.14
C PRO A 138 9.93 -15.15 -4.91
N SER A 139 9.21 -14.03 -5.10
CA SER A 139 8.30 -13.52 -4.08
C SER A 139 7.08 -12.89 -4.71
N LEU A 140 5.93 -13.03 -4.07
CA LEU A 140 4.68 -12.46 -4.54
C LEU A 140 3.90 -11.84 -3.37
N THR A 141 3.43 -10.62 -3.56
CA THR A 141 2.40 -10.02 -2.71
C THR A 141 1.05 -10.24 -3.39
N PRO A 142 0.13 -11.05 -2.81
CA PRO A 142 -1.14 -11.40 -3.41
C PRO A 142 -2.00 -10.20 -3.82
N PHE A 143 -2.98 -10.46 -4.67
CA PHE A 143 -3.94 -9.45 -5.12
C PHE A 143 -4.79 -8.94 -3.95
N HIS A 144 -4.71 -7.64 -3.64
CA HIS A 144 -5.45 -7.02 -2.55
C HIS A 144 -5.76 -5.53 -2.82
N ILE A 145 -6.46 -4.91 -1.89
CA ILE A 145 -6.73 -3.46 -1.85
C ILE A 145 -6.34 -2.92 -0.48
N ASP A 146 -5.92 -1.66 -0.44
CA ASP A 146 -5.64 -0.92 0.79
C ASP A 146 -6.69 0.17 1.05
N ARG A 147 -6.68 0.74 2.25
CA ARG A 147 -7.57 1.86 2.62
C ARG A 147 -6.89 3.21 2.43
N GLU A 148 -5.57 3.19 2.42
CA GLU A 148 -4.69 4.32 2.33
C GLU A 148 -4.47 4.72 0.86
N ASN A 149 -4.20 6.01 0.63
CA ASN A 149 -3.45 6.39 -0.57
C ASN A 149 -2.00 5.97 -0.36
N ASN A 150 -1.28 5.64 -1.45
CA ASN A 150 0.06 5.09 -1.37
C ASN A 150 0.97 5.69 -2.44
N PHE A 151 2.08 6.29 -2.00
CA PHE A 151 3.25 6.54 -2.84
C PHE A 151 4.18 5.31 -2.75
N PHE A 152 4.06 4.42 -3.71
CA PHE A 152 4.95 3.28 -3.87
C PHE A 152 6.22 3.70 -4.61
N LEU A 153 7.38 3.53 -3.98
CA LEU A 153 8.69 3.90 -4.49
C LEU A 153 9.59 2.66 -4.56
N GLN A 154 10.13 2.35 -5.74
CA GLN A 154 11.08 1.26 -5.92
C GLN A 154 12.51 1.78 -5.65
N ILE A 155 13.17 1.20 -4.65
CA ILE A 155 14.45 1.71 -4.13
C ILE A 155 15.62 0.96 -4.76
N ARG A 156 15.61 -0.37 -4.69
CA ARG A 156 16.69 -1.25 -5.18
C ARG A 156 16.10 -2.43 -5.91
N GLY A 157 16.80 -2.90 -6.94
CA GLY A 157 16.39 -4.05 -7.73
C GLY A 157 15.10 -3.79 -8.48
N ARG A 158 14.45 -4.86 -8.94
CA ARG A 158 13.29 -4.76 -9.82
C ARG A 158 12.09 -5.52 -9.27
N LYS A 159 10.91 -4.95 -9.46
CA LYS A 159 9.64 -5.55 -9.04
C LYS A 159 8.60 -5.39 -10.14
N GLN A 160 8.03 -6.50 -10.58
CA GLN A 160 6.85 -6.44 -11.43
C GLN A 160 5.67 -5.99 -10.58
N PHE A 161 5.03 -4.90 -10.98
CA PHE A 161 3.91 -4.33 -10.26
C PHE A 161 2.68 -4.31 -11.16
N SER A 162 1.55 -4.76 -10.62
CA SER A 162 0.26 -4.68 -11.28
C SER A 162 -0.69 -3.84 -10.42
N ALA A 163 -1.36 -2.88 -11.04
CA ALA A 163 -2.35 -2.05 -10.37
C ALA A 163 -3.55 -1.79 -11.29
N TRP A 164 -4.73 -1.67 -10.68
CA TRP A 164 -6.01 -1.51 -11.35
C TRP A 164 -6.63 -0.16 -11.00
N ASP A 165 -7.54 0.32 -11.86
CA ASP A 165 -8.30 1.53 -11.56
C ASP A 165 -9.09 1.33 -10.25
N PRO A 166 -9.05 2.28 -9.29
CA PRO A 166 -9.77 2.16 -8.02
C PRO A 166 -11.30 2.10 -8.18
N ASN A 167 -11.84 2.38 -9.37
CA ASN A 167 -13.26 2.29 -9.70
C ASN A 167 -13.61 1.07 -10.57
N ASP A 168 -12.67 0.16 -10.84
CA ASP A 168 -12.94 -1.07 -11.58
C ASP A 168 -13.75 -2.07 -10.73
N ARG A 169 -15.08 -1.99 -10.86
CA ARG A 169 -16.02 -2.85 -10.12
C ARG A 169 -16.25 -4.23 -10.72
N GLU A 170 -15.69 -4.51 -11.90
CA GLU A 170 -15.65 -5.88 -12.42
C GLU A 170 -14.52 -6.66 -11.75
N THR A 171 -13.36 -6.03 -11.55
CA THR A 171 -12.23 -6.63 -10.82
C THR A 171 -12.47 -6.65 -9.32
N VAL A 172 -12.90 -5.54 -8.71
CA VAL A 172 -13.18 -5.47 -7.27
C VAL A 172 -14.60 -4.93 -7.05
N PRO A 173 -15.59 -5.80 -6.82
CA PRO A 173 -16.99 -5.40 -6.62
C PRO A 173 -17.17 -4.44 -5.44
N GLU A 174 -18.19 -3.58 -5.52
CA GLU A 174 -18.56 -2.63 -4.45
C GLU A 174 -18.69 -3.28 -3.07
N SER A 175 -19.31 -4.45 -3.00
CA SER A 175 -19.48 -5.18 -1.74
C SER A 175 -18.15 -5.64 -1.13
N ALA A 176 -17.14 -5.89 -1.97
CA ALA A 176 -15.79 -6.24 -1.52
C ALA A 176 -15.07 -5.02 -0.97
N VAL A 177 -15.17 -3.87 -1.65
CA VAL A 177 -14.64 -2.58 -1.15
C VAL A 177 -15.29 -2.22 0.18
N GLU A 178 -16.62 -2.29 0.28
CA GLU A 178 -17.35 -2.09 1.53
C GLU A 178 -16.92 -3.08 2.61
N GLY A 179 -16.71 -4.36 2.26
CA GLY A 179 -16.20 -5.38 3.17
C GLY A 179 -14.85 -5.01 3.78
N TRP A 180 -13.94 -4.48 2.97
CA TRP A 180 -12.62 -4.06 3.42
C TRP A 180 -12.66 -2.77 4.25
N ILE A 181 -13.30 -1.73 3.71
CA ILE A 181 -13.35 -0.40 4.33
C ILE A 181 -14.14 -0.43 5.64
N VAL A 182 -15.28 -1.11 5.67
CA VAL A 182 -16.18 -1.11 6.83
C VAL A 182 -15.82 -2.20 7.83
N ARG A 183 -15.42 -3.40 7.39
CA ARG A 183 -15.27 -4.58 8.28
C ARG A 183 -13.85 -5.10 8.39
N GLY A 184 -12.94 -4.60 7.57
CA GLY A 184 -11.59 -5.13 7.46
C GLY A 184 -11.47 -6.55 6.98
N SER A 185 -12.40 -6.96 6.11
CA SER A 185 -12.33 -8.26 5.46
C SER A 185 -12.00 -8.11 3.97
N LEU A 186 -10.91 -8.76 3.55
CA LEU A 186 -10.56 -8.94 2.13
C LEU A 186 -11.27 -10.14 1.49
N ALA A 187 -12.16 -10.84 2.20
CA ALA A 187 -12.76 -12.08 1.73
C ALA A 187 -13.53 -11.95 0.40
N GLY A 188 -14.04 -10.75 0.08
CA GLY A 188 -14.71 -10.46 -1.19
C GLY A 188 -13.77 -10.03 -2.33
N VAL A 189 -12.50 -9.78 -2.04
CA VAL A 189 -11.48 -9.35 -3.02
C VAL A 189 -10.84 -10.61 -3.57
N LYS A 190 -11.27 -11.03 -4.77
CA LYS A 190 -10.89 -12.32 -5.36
C LYS A 190 -10.07 -12.12 -6.62
N TRP A 191 -8.93 -12.79 -6.71
CA TRP A 191 -8.14 -12.89 -7.92
C TRP A 191 -8.82 -13.78 -8.96
N ARG A 192 -8.72 -13.39 -10.23
CA ARG A 192 -8.98 -14.23 -11.41
C ARG A 192 -7.92 -13.92 -12.45
N ASP A 193 -7.42 -14.92 -13.17
CA ASP A 193 -6.28 -14.72 -14.07
C ASP A 193 -6.56 -13.71 -15.19
N ASP A 194 -7.81 -13.61 -15.64
CA ASP A 194 -8.26 -12.62 -16.63
C ASP A 194 -8.20 -11.18 -16.11
N HIS A 195 -8.19 -10.96 -14.79
CA HIS A 195 -8.04 -9.62 -14.20
C HIS A 195 -6.77 -8.93 -14.69
N VAL A 196 -5.69 -9.67 -15.01
CA VAL A 196 -4.45 -9.07 -15.51
C VAL A 196 -4.67 -8.18 -16.75
N ARG A 197 -5.65 -8.52 -17.59
CA ARG A 197 -5.98 -7.77 -18.82
C ARG A 197 -6.61 -6.39 -18.54
N ARG A 198 -7.08 -6.18 -17.31
CA ARG A 198 -7.72 -4.95 -16.84
C ARG A 198 -6.77 -4.05 -16.07
N ALA A 199 -5.56 -4.51 -15.80
CA ALA A 199 -4.57 -3.73 -15.07
C ALA A 199 -4.20 -2.49 -15.89
N VAL A 200 -4.28 -1.32 -15.27
CA VAL A 200 -3.85 -0.04 -15.89
C VAL A 200 -2.32 0.12 -15.82
N VAL A 201 -1.70 -0.67 -14.95
CA VAL A 201 -0.26 -0.82 -14.79
C VAL A 201 0.02 -2.32 -14.72
N HIS A 202 0.86 -2.83 -15.60
CA HIS A 202 1.40 -4.20 -15.55
C HIS A 202 2.82 -4.19 -16.12
N GLU A 203 3.75 -3.70 -15.32
CA GLU A 203 5.09 -3.35 -15.78
C GLU A 203 6.11 -3.62 -14.67
N GLU A 204 7.38 -3.54 -15.03
CA GLU A 204 8.45 -3.71 -14.08
C GLU A 204 9.00 -2.36 -13.67
N LEU A 205 9.07 -2.15 -12.36
CA LEU A 205 9.62 -0.95 -11.74
C LEU A 205 11.04 -1.25 -11.28
N GLY A 206 11.97 -0.38 -11.67
CA GLY A 206 13.35 -0.31 -11.18
C GLY A 206 13.58 0.90 -10.28
N PRO A 207 14.82 1.08 -9.79
CA PRO A 207 15.17 2.21 -8.91
C PRO A 207 14.75 3.56 -9.50
N GLY A 208 14.12 4.40 -8.68
CA GLY A 208 13.67 5.74 -9.05
C GLY A 208 12.32 5.77 -9.78
N GLN A 209 11.70 4.61 -10.00
CA GLN A 209 10.35 4.47 -10.53
C GLN A 209 9.38 4.12 -9.42
N GLY A 210 8.14 4.57 -9.55
CA GLY A 210 7.11 4.31 -8.56
C GLY A 210 5.71 4.48 -9.11
N LEU A 211 4.74 4.26 -8.23
CA LEU A 211 3.32 4.46 -8.51
C LEU A 211 2.69 5.29 -7.39
N PHE A 212 1.83 6.23 -7.77
CA PHE A 212 0.81 6.74 -6.87
C PHE A 212 -0.45 5.90 -7.02
N MET A 213 -0.94 5.34 -5.93
CA MET A 213 -2.14 4.50 -5.88
C MET A 213 -3.13 5.11 -4.88
N PRO A 214 -4.27 5.63 -5.34
CA PRO A 214 -5.30 6.11 -4.42
C PRO A 214 -5.92 4.94 -3.64
N SER A 215 -6.53 5.28 -2.50
CA SER A 215 -7.29 4.35 -1.67
C SER A 215 -8.18 3.41 -2.51
N THR A 216 -8.18 2.13 -2.16
CA THR A 216 -8.94 1.06 -2.82
C THR A 216 -8.49 0.67 -4.23
N SER A 217 -7.35 1.20 -4.72
CA SER A 217 -6.70 0.65 -5.92
C SER A 217 -6.24 -0.78 -5.66
N ALA A 218 -6.77 -1.72 -6.46
CA ALA A 218 -6.29 -3.09 -6.38
C ALA A 218 -4.87 -3.18 -6.90
N HIS A 219 -4.05 -4.03 -6.28
CA HIS A 219 -2.67 -4.21 -6.69
C HIS A 219 -2.10 -5.57 -6.27
N MET A 220 -1.03 -5.94 -6.96
CA MET A 220 -0.26 -7.16 -6.77
C MET A 220 1.19 -6.88 -7.18
N SER A 221 2.15 -7.49 -6.48
CA SER A 221 3.56 -7.36 -6.86
C SER A 221 4.27 -8.71 -6.91
N ARG A 222 5.25 -8.82 -7.81
CA ARG A 222 6.06 -10.03 -7.98
C ARG A 222 7.52 -9.67 -8.21
N THR A 223 8.40 -10.33 -7.47
CA THR A 223 9.84 -10.34 -7.73
C THR A 223 10.15 -11.68 -8.39
N ARG A 224 10.66 -11.66 -9.63
CA ARG A 224 10.89 -12.87 -10.43
C ARG A 224 12.38 -13.24 -10.42
N THR A 225 12.66 -14.54 -10.45
CA THR A 225 14.02 -15.04 -10.70
C THR A 225 14.43 -14.62 -12.11
N ARG A 226 15.68 -14.18 -12.28
CA ARG A 226 16.26 -13.78 -13.56
C ARG A 226 17.45 -14.67 -13.90
N SER A 227 17.68 -14.86 -15.20
CA SER A 227 18.96 -15.41 -15.65
C SER A 227 20.07 -14.38 -15.45
N GLU A 228 21.31 -14.83 -15.18
CA GLU A 228 22.48 -13.95 -15.03
C GLU A 228 22.71 -13.06 -16.26
N SER A 229 22.25 -13.48 -17.45
CA SER A 229 22.32 -12.70 -18.69
C SER A 229 21.31 -11.54 -18.77
N GLU A 230 20.23 -11.58 -18.01
CA GLU A 230 19.17 -10.57 -18.00
C GLU A 230 19.35 -9.52 -16.91
N SER A 231 20.09 -9.83 -15.83
CA SER A 231 20.14 -8.98 -14.66
C SER A 231 21.21 -7.90 -14.75
N GLY A 232 22.40 -8.17 -15.30
CA GLY A 232 23.52 -7.21 -15.40
C GLY A 232 23.95 -6.53 -14.08
N GLU A 233 23.25 -6.82 -12.98
CA GLU A 233 23.35 -6.17 -11.68
C GLU A 233 23.58 -7.22 -10.58
N PRO A 234 24.44 -6.92 -9.60
CA PRO A 234 24.63 -7.77 -8.43
C PRO A 234 23.47 -7.58 -7.45
N GLY A 235 22.60 -8.58 -7.39
CA GLY A 235 21.66 -8.75 -6.28
C GLY A 235 20.23 -8.93 -6.73
N LEU A 236 19.72 -10.15 -6.54
CA LEU A 236 18.33 -10.55 -6.74
C LEU A 236 17.34 -9.81 -5.81
N VAL A 237 17.85 -9.08 -4.81
CA VAL A 237 17.04 -8.40 -3.80
C VAL A 237 16.34 -7.16 -4.37
N SER A 238 15.03 -7.12 -4.17
CA SER A 238 14.21 -5.93 -4.37
C SER A 238 13.89 -5.26 -3.04
N ILE A 239 14.06 -3.93 -2.97
CA ILE A 239 13.64 -3.08 -1.85
C ILE A 239 12.68 -2.03 -2.38
N SER A 240 11.53 -1.89 -1.73
CA SER A 240 10.53 -0.86 -2.04
C SER A 240 9.90 -0.32 -0.77
N ILE A 241 9.44 0.92 -0.81
CA ILE A 241 8.69 1.56 0.28
C ILE A 241 7.34 2.04 -0.27
N GLY A 242 6.26 1.73 0.44
CA GLY A 242 4.96 2.38 0.27
C GLY A 242 4.76 3.41 1.37
N VAL A 243 4.74 4.68 1.02
CA VAL A 243 4.36 5.76 1.96
C VAL A 243 2.87 5.98 1.85
N VAL A 244 2.17 5.57 2.90
CA VAL A 244 0.71 5.47 2.93
C VAL A 244 0.12 6.60 3.75
N TYR A 245 -1.06 7.09 3.41
CA TYR A 245 -1.72 8.16 4.15
C TYR A 245 -3.22 8.26 3.86
N TYR A 246 -3.93 8.98 4.73
CA TYR A 246 -5.34 9.33 4.56
C TYR A 246 -5.51 10.82 4.25
N THR A 247 -6.67 11.17 3.69
CA THR A 247 -7.09 12.54 3.44
C THR A 247 -8.52 12.75 3.88
N ALA A 248 -9.00 13.99 3.92
CA ALA A 248 -10.43 14.25 4.14
C ALA A 248 -11.31 13.52 3.10
N HIS A 249 -10.79 13.30 1.88
CA HIS A 249 -11.46 12.56 0.83
C HIS A 249 -11.61 11.08 1.16
N THR A 250 -10.54 10.39 1.59
CA THR A 250 -10.63 8.97 1.97
C THR A 250 -11.54 8.76 3.18
N LYS A 251 -11.47 9.66 4.18
CA LYS A 251 -12.39 9.66 5.32
C LYS A 251 -13.85 9.82 4.89
N ARG A 252 -14.13 10.76 3.97
CA ARG A 252 -15.48 10.96 3.42
C ARG A 252 -16.01 9.71 2.73
N HIS A 253 -15.18 9.08 1.91
CA HIS A 253 -15.53 7.85 1.20
C HIS A 253 -15.84 6.71 2.17
N ALA A 254 -15.03 6.53 3.21
CA ALA A 254 -15.26 5.48 4.21
C ALA A 254 -16.61 5.64 4.93
N VAL A 255 -16.96 6.87 5.31
CA VAL A 255 -18.27 7.18 5.92
C VAL A 255 -19.43 6.88 4.96
N ILE A 256 -19.27 7.17 3.67
CA ILE A 256 -20.29 6.85 2.65
C ILE A 256 -20.39 5.33 2.46
N TYR A 257 -19.28 4.60 2.45
CA TYR A 257 -19.28 3.14 2.37
C TYR A 257 -19.96 2.49 3.58
N ALA A 258 -19.86 3.09 4.77
CA ALA A 258 -20.58 2.62 5.96
C ALA A 258 -22.11 2.64 5.73
N LEU A 259 -22.64 3.75 5.20
CA LEU A 259 -24.06 3.83 4.81
C LEU A 259 -24.40 2.83 3.71
N ASN A 260 -23.61 2.80 2.64
CA ASN A 260 -23.85 1.91 1.51
C ASN A 260 -23.91 0.44 1.96
N SER A 261 -23.02 0.02 2.86
CA SER A 261 -23.01 -1.35 3.41
C SER A 261 -24.29 -1.69 4.15
N LEU A 262 -24.91 -0.74 4.88
CA LEU A 262 -26.21 -0.95 5.52
C LEU A 262 -27.34 -1.02 4.50
N LEU A 263 -27.39 -0.09 3.56
CA LEU A 263 -28.41 -0.07 2.50
C LEU A 263 -28.36 -1.35 1.66
N ARG A 264 -27.17 -1.88 1.37
CA ARG A 264 -26.99 -3.11 0.60
C ARG A 264 -27.51 -4.35 1.33
N LYS A 265 -27.46 -4.38 2.67
CA LYS A 265 -28.14 -5.42 3.47
C LYS A 265 -29.65 -5.38 3.32
N LEU A 266 -30.22 -4.18 3.15
CA LEU A 266 -31.63 -3.96 2.84
C LEU A 266 -31.96 -4.16 1.35
N LYS A 267 -31.05 -4.81 0.59
CA LYS A 267 -31.19 -5.12 -0.84
C LYS A 267 -31.23 -3.91 -1.78
N TRP A 268 -30.90 -2.72 -1.28
CA TRP A 268 -30.72 -1.55 -2.13
C TRP A 268 -29.37 -1.62 -2.85
N LYS A 269 -29.27 -0.95 -4.00
CA LYS A 269 -28.04 -0.88 -4.81
C LYS A 269 -27.50 0.56 -4.82
N PRO A 270 -26.93 1.06 -3.71
CA PRO A 270 -26.44 2.42 -3.65
C PRO A 270 -25.23 2.58 -4.58
N GLN A 271 -25.13 3.75 -5.23
CA GLN A 271 -23.96 4.11 -6.01
C GLN A 271 -22.73 4.30 -5.10
N PRO A 272 -21.51 3.98 -5.58
CA PRO A 272 -20.27 4.33 -4.88
C PRO A 272 -20.11 5.83 -4.64
N PRO A 273 -19.25 6.24 -3.68
CA PRO A 273 -18.82 7.64 -3.59
C PRO A 273 -18.20 8.11 -4.92
N GLY A 274 -18.37 9.39 -5.26
CA GLY A 274 -17.89 9.97 -6.52
C GLY A 274 -18.73 9.67 -7.77
N HIS A 275 -19.76 8.82 -7.66
CA HIS A 275 -20.61 8.40 -8.81
C HIS A 275 -22.06 8.90 -8.74
N CYS A 276 -22.35 9.82 -7.82
CA CYS A 276 -23.65 10.46 -7.67
C CYS A 276 -23.51 11.98 -7.64
N SER A 277 -24.63 12.71 -7.71
CA SER A 277 -24.57 14.18 -7.63
C SER A 277 -24.01 14.64 -6.30
N ARG A 278 -23.35 15.82 -6.29
CA ARG A 278 -22.74 16.39 -5.06
C ARG A 278 -23.74 16.51 -3.90
N SER A 279 -25.00 16.81 -4.20
CA SER A 279 -26.06 16.91 -3.20
C SER A 279 -26.39 15.55 -2.58
N VAL A 280 -26.57 14.52 -3.42
CA VAL A 280 -26.79 13.15 -2.95
C VAL A 280 -25.59 12.66 -2.13
N GLU A 281 -24.38 12.91 -2.60
CA GLU A 281 -23.18 12.52 -1.87
C GLU A 281 -23.07 13.20 -0.50
N SER A 282 -23.48 14.47 -0.40
CA SER A 282 -23.48 15.22 0.85
C SER A 282 -24.51 14.69 1.85
N ILE A 283 -25.70 14.32 1.37
CA ILE A 283 -26.70 13.61 2.17
C ILE A 283 -26.15 12.26 2.65
N LYS A 284 -25.56 11.47 1.74
CA LYS A 284 -24.96 10.18 2.09
C LYS A 284 -23.86 10.31 3.12
N TYR A 285 -23.01 11.33 3.01
CA TYR A 285 -21.97 11.59 4.00
C TYR A 285 -22.55 11.98 5.37
N ALA A 286 -23.55 12.86 5.41
CA ALA A 286 -24.21 13.26 6.65
C ALA A 286 -24.89 12.06 7.35
N SER A 287 -25.65 11.25 6.60
CA SER A 287 -26.28 10.03 7.12
C SER A 287 -25.27 8.92 7.43
N GLY A 288 -24.13 8.90 6.74
CA GLY A 288 -23.07 7.93 6.94
C GLY A 288 -22.47 7.95 8.33
N TRP A 289 -22.39 9.12 8.98
CA TRP A 289 -21.92 9.21 10.35
C TRP A 289 -22.80 8.45 11.34
N VAL A 290 -24.12 8.46 11.13
CA VAL A 290 -25.06 7.68 11.94
C VAL A 290 -24.85 6.19 11.68
N ALA A 291 -24.67 5.79 10.43
CA ALA A 291 -24.36 4.40 10.05
C ALA A 291 -23.05 3.91 10.66
N THR A 292 -21.98 4.72 10.63
CA THR A 292 -20.69 4.41 11.26
C THR A 292 -20.86 4.14 12.75
N ARG A 293 -21.51 5.06 13.49
CA ARG A 293 -21.75 4.89 14.93
C ARG A 293 -22.58 3.63 15.25
N LEU A 294 -23.56 3.33 14.42
CA LEU A 294 -24.35 2.10 14.57
C LEU A 294 -23.47 0.86 14.36
N LEU A 295 -22.65 0.84 13.31
CA LEU A 295 -21.75 -0.28 13.01
C LEU A 295 -20.67 -0.45 14.09
N GLU A 296 -20.13 0.64 14.63
CA GLU A 296 -19.19 0.61 15.77
C GLU A 296 -19.83 -0.02 17.01
N ARG A 297 -21.05 0.40 17.38
CA ARG A 297 -21.80 -0.20 18.50
C ARG A 297 -22.05 -1.70 18.32
N MET A 298 -22.16 -2.16 17.08
CA MET A 298 -22.32 -3.58 16.76
C MET A 298 -21.01 -4.36 16.68
N GLY A 299 -19.85 -3.72 16.88
CA GLY A 299 -18.53 -4.34 16.68
C GLY A 299 -18.26 -4.71 15.22
N ARG A 300 -18.92 -4.03 14.27
CA ARG A 300 -18.90 -4.32 12.83
C ARG A 300 -18.29 -3.19 12.00
N PHE A 301 -17.63 -2.25 12.66
CA PHE A 301 -16.85 -1.18 12.04
C PHE A 301 -15.38 -1.34 12.42
N TYR A 302 -14.52 -1.49 11.43
CA TYR A 302 -13.07 -1.49 11.64
C TYR A 302 -12.62 -0.06 11.90
N ARG A 303 -12.18 0.22 13.13
CA ARG A 303 -11.77 1.56 13.54
C ARG A 303 -10.32 1.81 13.11
N GLN A 304 -10.14 2.71 12.15
CA GLN A 304 -8.83 3.22 11.75
C GLN A 304 -8.43 4.39 12.64
N ARG A 305 -7.13 4.65 12.82
CA ARG A 305 -6.66 5.85 13.51
C ARG A 305 -7.17 7.08 12.74
N GLY A 306 -7.75 8.04 13.47
CA GLY A 306 -8.26 9.29 12.89
C GLY A 306 -9.60 9.21 12.13
N MET A 307 -10.26 8.05 12.02
CA MET A 307 -11.61 7.94 11.44
C MET A 307 -12.72 8.07 12.48
#